data_AF-A0A2D6AIT2-F1
#
_entry.id   AF-A0A2D6AIT2-F1
#
_cell.length_a   1.000
_cell.length_b   1.000
_cell.length_c   1.000
_cell.angle_alpha   90.00
_cell.angle_beta   90.00
_cell.angle_gamma   90.00
#
_symmetry.space_group_name_H-M   'P 1'
#
loop_
_entity.id
_entity.type
_entity.pdbx_description
1 polymer ?
#
loop_
_entity_poly.entity_id
_entity_poly.type
_entity_poly.pdbx_seq_one_letter_code
_entity_poly.pdbx_strand_id
1 'polypeptide(L)'
;MMYGIPVVGWFMAFCYHVSLAIPFWFCWSVCNLGTKYFGFLPAHWQDISFWNCVGLFIVISIAKSVIVPSLASVSQINNEKTKMDNEKTKTN
;
A
#
# COMPACT_ATOMS: atom_id res chain seq x y z
N MET A 1 6.20 18.56 21.81
CA MET A 1 5.57 18.97 20.54
C MET A 1 5.85 17.87 19.52
N MET A 2 4.95 16.90 19.43
CA MET A 2 5.16 15.62 18.76
C MET A 2 4.01 15.40 17.76
N TYR A 3 3.87 16.32 16.80
CA TYR A 3 2.80 16.31 15.78
C TYR A 3 3.30 16.29 14.32
N GLY A 4 4.62 16.40 14.09
CA GLY A 4 5.19 16.41 12.74
C GLY A 4 5.49 15.03 12.14
N ILE A 5 5.57 13.99 12.98
CA ILE A 5 5.93 12.63 12.59
C ILE A 5 4.97 12.02 11.55
N PRO A 6 3.63 12.15 11.66
CA PRO A 6 2.74 11.54 10.66
C PRO A 6 2.79 12.21 9.29
N VAL A 7 3.02 13.53 9.24
CA VAL A 7 3.05 14.29 7.98
C VAL A 7 4.30 13.94 7.16
N VAL A 8 5.46 13.84 7.82
CA VAL A 8 6.72 13.47 7.15
C VAL A 8 6.66 12.02 6.64
N GLY A 9 6.04 11.11 7.39
CA GLY A 9 5.83 9.73 6.96
C GLY A 9 4.95 9.64 5.70
N TRP A 10 3.87 10.41 5.65
CA TRP A 10 3.01 10.48 4.47
C TRP A 10 3.74 11.06 3.26
N PHE A 11 4.52 12.12 3.44
CA PHE A 11 5.27 12.75 2.35
C PHE A 11 6.38 11.83 1.79
N MET A 12 7.13 11.14 2.67
CA MET A 12 8.13 10.15 2.24
C MET A 12 7.49 8.99 1.47
N ALA A 13 6.33 8.50 1.91
CA ALA A 13 5.58 7.49 1.18
C ALA A 13 5.11 8.00 -0.19
N PHE A 14 4.58 9.22 -0.26
CA PHE A 14 4.18 9.83 -1.53
C PHE A 14 5.35 9.91 -2.52
N CYS A 15 6.52 10.38 -2.08
CA CYS A 15 7.72 10.44 -2.92
C CYS A 15 8.16 9.07 -3.43
N TYR A 16 8.08 8.03 -2.58
CA TYR A 16 8.42 6.66 -2.99
C TYR A 16 7.47 6.13 -4.07
N HIS A 17 6.17 6.39 -3.93
CA HIS A 17 5.15 5.96 -4.90
C HIS A 17 5.23 6.70 -6.22
N VAL A 18 5.54 8.00 -6.18
CA VAL A 18 5.82 8.78 -7.39
C VAL A 18 7.08 8.24 -8.07
N SER A 19 8.13 7.95 -7.31
CA SER A 19 9.38 7.38 -7.83
C SER A 19 9.17 6.00 -8.49
N LEU A 20 8.25 5.18 -7.99
CA LEU A 20 7.86 3.90 -8.60
C LEU A 20 6.92 4.05 -9.80
N ALA A 21 6.06 5.07 -9.79
CA ALA A 21 5.15 5.34 -10.90
C ALA A 21 5.90 5.78 -12.16
N ILE A 22 7.06 6.45 -12.03
CA ILE A 22 7.89 6.89 -13.16
C ILE A 22 8.40 5.72 -14.02
N PRO A 23 9.15 4.73 -13.49
CA PRO A 23 9.63 3.60 -14.28
C PRO A 23 8.48 2.71 -14.76
N PHE A 24 7.38 2.62 -14.00
CA PHE A 24 6.18 1.92 -14.43
C PHE A 24 5.53 2.59 -15.65
N TRP A 25 5.32 3.91 -15.60
CA TRP A 25 4.78 4.69 -16.71
C TRP A 25 5.71 4.64 -17.93
N PHE A 26 7.01 4.80 -17.72
CA PHE A 26 8.00 4.67 -18.78
C PHE A 26 7.94 3.28 -19.43
N CYS A 27 7.87 2.20 -18.65
CA CYS A 27 7.70 0.86 -19.18
C CYS A 27 6.37 0.71 -19.95
N TRP A 28 5.28 1.27 -19.43
CA TRP A 28 3.98 1.20 -20.09
C TRP A 28 3.96 1.91 -21.45
N SER A 29 4.44 3.16 -21.49
CA SER A 29 4.41 4.01 -22.69
C SER A 29 5.53 3.68 -23.68
N VAL A 30 6.76 3.44 -23.21
CA VAL A 30 7.92 3.19 -24.09
C VAL A 30 7.99 1.74 -24.54
N CYS A 31 7.76 0.77 -23.65
CA CYS A 31 7.75 -0.64 -24.04
C CYS A 31 6.41 -1.08 -24.67
N ASN A 32 5.45 -0.16 -24.84
CA ASN A 32 4.16 -0.40 -25.47
C ASN A 32 3.40 -1.61 -24.86
N LEU A 33 3.48 -1.79 -23.53
CA LEU A 33 2.81 -2.90 -22.86
C LEU A 33 1.29 -2.87 -23.09
N GLY A 34 0.71 -1.66 -23.15
CA GLY A 34 -0.70 -1.47 -23.49
C GLY A 34 -1.05 -2.12 -24.83
N THR A 35 -0.33 -1.80 -25.90
CA THR A 35 -0.58 -2.34 -27.23
C THR A 35 -0.26 -3.84 -27.33
N LYS A 36 0.79 -4.29 -26.61
CA LYS A 36 1.30 -5.67 -26.70
C LYS A 36 0.44 -6.69 -25.96
N TYR A 37 -0.13 -6.31 -24.81
CA TYR A 37 -0.96 -7.21 -23.99
C TYR A 37 -2.44 -6.85 -24.01
N PHE A 38 -2.78 -5.58 -24.23
CA PHE A 38 -4.16 -5.07 -24.26
C PHE A 38 -4.58 -4.59 -25.66
N GLY A 39 -4.09 -5.25 -26.71
CA GLY A 39 -4.43 -4.95 -28.10
C GLY A 39 -5.93 -5.07 -28.44
N PHE A 40 -6.71 -5.70 -27.57
CA PHE A 40 -8.17 -5.78 -27.68
C PHE A 40 -8.91 -4.52 -27.18
N LEU A 41 -8.21 -3.62 -26.48
CA LEU A 41 -8.77 -2.43 -25.86
C LEU A 41 -8.64 -1.21 -26.80
N PRO A 42 -9.63 -0.31 -26.85
CA PRO A 42 -9.54 0.91 -27.66
C PRO A 42 -8.31 1.75 -27.29
N ALA A 43 -7.69 2.39 -28.28
CA ALA A 43 -6.44 3.14 -28.14
C ALA A 43 -6.45 4.18 -26.99
N HIS A 44 -7.62 4.77 -26.68
CA HIS A 44 -7.72 5.75 -25.60
C HIS A 44 -7.48 5.17 -24.20
N TRP A 45 -7.68 3.86 -23.99
CA TRP A 45 -7.38 3.19 -22.72
C TRP A 45 -5.93 2.68 -22.66
N GLN A 46 -5.26 2.58 -23.80
CA GLN A 46 -3.87 2.12 -23.87
C GLN A 46 -2.90 3.24 -23.51
N ASP A 47 -3.26 4.49 -23.84
CA ASP A 47 -2.50 5.68 -23.43
C ASP A 47 -2.87 6.08 -22.00
N ILE A 48 -2.09 5.58 -21.05
CA ILE A 48 -2.26 5.91 -19.64
C ILE A 48 -1.40 7.13 -19.30
N SER A 49 -2.04 8.21 -18.85
CA SER A 49 -1.33 9.39 -18.38
C SER A 49 -0.58 9.11 -17.07
N PHE A 50 0.58 9.76 -16.89
CA PHE A 50 1.44 9.59 -15.71
C PHE A 50 0.68 9.74 -14.37
N TRP A 51 -0.19 10.74 -14.26
CA TRP A 51 -0.98 10.99 -13.05
C TRP A 51 -1.94 9.86 -12.70
N ASN A 52 -2.45 9.12 -13.69
CA ASN A 52 -3.28 7.94 -13.42
C ASN A 52 -2.44 6.82 -12.81
N CYS A 53 -1.18 6.61 -13.25
CA CYS A 53 -0.27 5.67 -12.61
C CYS A 53 0.03 6.06 -11.15
N VAL A 54 0.35 7.33 -10.91
CA VAL A 54 0.62 7.85 -9.56
C VAL A 54 -0.60 7.63 -8.65
N GLY A 55 -1.80 8.00 -9.14
CA GLY A 55 -3.05 7.77 -8.42
C GLY A 55 -3.29 6.29 -8.10
N LEU A 56 -3.03 5.39 -9.05
CA LEU A 56 -3.20 3.95 -8.87
C LEU A 56 -2.28 3.37 -7.79
N PHE A 57 -1.00 3.76 -7.77
CA PHE A 57 -0.07 3.36 -6.71
C PHE A 57 -0.49 3.90 -5.33
N ILE A 58 -0.95 5.15 -5.26
CA ILE A 58 -1.44 5.76 -4.02
C ILE A 58 -2.68 5.01 -3.50
N VAL A 59 -3.66 4.74 -4.37
CA VAL A 59 -4.89 4.03 -4.02
C VAL A 59 -4.59 2.61 -3.54
N ILE A 60 -3.71 1.87 -4.22
CA ILE A 60 -3.27 0.54 -3.77
C ILE A 60 -2.64 0.61 -2.38
N SER A 61 -1.84 1.64 -2.12
CA SER A 61 -1.20 1.81 -0.82
C SER A 61 -2.20 2.07 0.29
N ILE A 62 -3.19 2.95 0.05
CA ILE A 62 -4.28 3.21 0.98
C ILE A 62 -5.10 1.94 1.19
N ALA A 63 -5.44 1.23 0.12
CA ALA A 63 -6.19 -0.03 0.19
C ALA A 63 -5.45 -1.08 1.04
N LYS A 64 -4.13 -1.24 0.85
CA LYS A 64 -3.31 -2.12 1.71
C LYS A 64 -3.34 -1.66 3.16
N SER A 65 -3.22 -0.36 3.43
CA SER A 65 -3.31 0.19 4.78
C SER A 65 -4.69 0.02 5.44
N VAL A 66 -5.77 -0.12 4.66
CA VAL A 66 -7.13 -0.36 5.16
C VAL A 66 -7.45 -1.86 5.32
N ILE A 67 -6.85 -2.73 4.50
CA ILE A 67 -7.07 -4.19 4.54
C ILE A 67 -6.17 -4.87 5.59
N VAL A 68 -4.93 -4.41 5.77
CA VAL A 68 -3.95 -4.98 6.72
C VAL A 68 -4.13 -4.59 8.20
N PRO A 69 -4.83 -3.51 8.63
CA PRO A 69 -4.81 -3.07 10.02
C PRO A 69 -5.61 -3.99 10.97
N SER A 70 -6.31 -5.02 10.46
CA SER A 70 -7.09 -5.95 11.29
C SER A 70 -6.30 -7.15 11.83
N LEU A 71 -5.10 -7.47 11.33
CA LEU A 71 -4.36 -8.67 11.76
C LEU A 71 -3.43 -8.42 12.95
N ALA A 72 -2.84 -7.23 13.05
CA ALA A 72 -1.92 -6.90 14.14
C ALA A 72 -2.65 -6.67 15.48
N SER A 73 -3.84 -6.06 15.44
CA SER A 73 -4.63 -5.77 16.66
C SER A 73 -5.12 -7.05 17.34
N VAL A 74 -5.52 -8.06 16.57
CA VAL A 74 -6.01 -9.35 17.12
C VAL A 74 -4.88 -10.16 17.77
N SER A 75 -3.65 -10.06 17.24
CA SER A 75 -2.50 -10.81 17.77
C SER A 75 -2.02 -10.30 19.14
N GLN A 76 -2.11 -8.98 19.40
CA GLN A 76 -1.76 -8.41 20.71
C GLN A 76 -2.77 -8.81 21.78
N ILE A 77 -4.07 -8.81 21.46
CA ILE A 77 -5.13 -9.15 22.42
C ILE A 77 -5.02 -10.62 22.88
N ASN A 78 -4.69 -11.55 21.97
CA ASN A 78 -4.53 -12.96 22.33
C ASN A 78 -3.32 -13.22 23.24
N ASN A 79 -2.18 -12.56 23.00
CA ASN A 79 -0.98 -12.75 23.82
C ASN A 79 -1.15 -12.27 25.26
N GLU A 80 -1.90 -11.18 25.47
CA GLU A 80 -2.17 -10.67 26.81
C GLU A 80 -3.09 -11.61 27.60
N LYS A 81 -4.10 -12.17 26.92
CA LYS A 81 -5.04 -13.12 27.53
C LYS A 81 -4.37 -14.42 27.96
N THR A 82 -3.45 -14.95 27.15
CA THR A 82 -2.70 -16.18 27.48
C THR A 82 -1.71 -15.99 28.63
N LYS A 83 -1.14 -14.79 28.80
CA LYS A 83 -0.26 -14.49 29.93
C LYS A 83 -1.01 -14.48 31.26
N MET A 84 -2.20 -13.87 31.32
CA MET A 84 -3.00 -13.82 32.55
C MET A 84 -3.50 -15.20 33.00
N ASP A 85 -3.83 -16.08 32.05
CA ASP A 85 -4.30 -17.44 32.35
C ASP A 85 -3.19 -18.32 32.95
N ASN A 86 -1.97 -18.20 32.42
CA ASN A 86 -0.80 -18.91 32.94
C ASN A 86 -0.35 -18.41 34.33
N GLU A 87 -0.59 -17.13 34.67
CA GLU A 87 -0.25 -16.59 35.99
C GLU A 87 -1.22 -17.07 37.08
N LYS A 88 -2.52 -17.15 36.78
CA LYS A 88 -3.53 -17.70 37.71
C LYS A 88 -3.34 -19.19 38.01
N THR A 89 -2.80 -19.94 37.06
CA THR A 89 -2.58 -21.39 37.23
C THR A 89 -1.35 -21.70 38.08
N LYS A 90 -0.42 -20.76 38.25
CA LYS A 90 0.78 -20.92 39.12
C LYS A 90 0.54 -20.58 40.59
N THR A 91 -0.63 -20.04 40.94
CA THR A 91 -0.96 -19.58 42.30
C THR A 91 -1.94 -20.48 43.05
N ASN A 92 -2.36 -21.61 42.45
CA ASN A 92 -3.01 -22.74 43.13
C ASN A 92 -2.02 -23.90 43.22
#